data_AF-A0AAV0MKL9-F1
#
_entry.id   AF-A0AAV0MKL9-F1
#
_cell.length_a   1.000
_cell.length_b   1.000
_cell.length_c   1.000
_cell.angle_alpha   90.00
_cell.angle_beta   90.00
_cell.angle_gamma   90.00
#
_symmetry.space_group_name_H-M   'P 1'
#
loop_
_entity.id
_entity.type
_entity.pdbx_description
1 polymer ?
#
loop_
_entity_poly.entity_id
_entity_poly.type
_entity_poly.pdbx_seq_one_letter_code
_entity_poly.pdbx_strand_id
1 'polypeptide(L)'
;MKLPGYLARLPKPPCQSNLEVITRFISESKKPVLYVGGGCLNSSQELSKFVELTGIPVASTLMGLGAFPVSDELSLSMLGMHGTVYANYAVEHSDLLLAFGVRFDDRVTGKLEAFASRAKIVHIDIDPAEIGKNKQPHASVCGDVKLALQGINELLESKAWRVELNEQKMKYPLTYKTFGEAIPPQHAIQVLDELTNGEAIISTGVGQHQMWAAQHYKYKKPRQWLTSAGLGAMGFGLPAAMGAAVANPGAVVVDIDGDGSFIMNVQELATIRVENLPVKIMLLNNQHLGMVVQWEDRFYKANRAHTYLGDPSRESEIFPNMLKFAEACGIPASRVTRIADLRAAIQKMLDTPGPYLLDVIVPHQEHVLPMIPSGGSFKDVITEGDGRTKY
;
A
#
# COMPACT_ATOMS: atom_id res chain seq x y z
N MET A 1 -6.03 -21.14 21.30
CA MET A 1 -6.66 -20.81 22.60
C MET A 1 -8.08 -20.32 22.30
N LYS A 2 -9.15 -21.03 22.72
CA LYS A 2 -10.54 -20.54 22.53
C LYS A 2 -10.87 -19.60 23.69
N LEU A 3 -11.07 -18.32 23.41
CA LEU A 3 -11.43 -17.29 24.40
C LEU A 3 -12.95 -17.10 24.39
N PRO A 4 -13.72 -17.77 25.27
CA PRO A 4 -15.19 -17.87 25.12
C PRO A 4 -15.89 -16.51 25.24
N GLY A 5 -15.39 -15.64 26.12
CA GLY A 5 -15.91 -14.28 26.30
C GLY A 5 -15.63 -13.35 25.12
N TYR A 6 -14.60 -13.63 24.32
CA TYR A 6 -14.32 -12.91 23.07
C TYR A 6 -15.20 -13.46 21.93
N LEU A 7 -15.30 -14.80 21.82
CA LEU A 7 -16.14 -15.45 20.81
C LEU A 7 -17.64 -15.11 20.97
N ALA A 8 -18.12 -14.95 22.20
CA ALA A 8 -19.50 -14.55 22.47
C ALA A 8 -19.81 -13.09 22.06
N ARG A 9 -18.79 -12.25 21.86
CA ARG A 9 -18.94 -10.86 21.37
C ARG A 9 -18.84 -10.76 19.86
N LEU A 10 -18.45 -11.83 19.16
CA LEU A 10 -18.41 -11.81 17.71
C LEU A 10 -19.84 -11.66 17.15
N PRO A 11 -20.01 -10.86 16.09
CA PRO A 11 -21.30 -10.73 15.44
C PRO A 11 -21.79 -12.09 14.94
N LYS A 12 -23.11 -12.26 14.92
CA LYS A 12 -23.74 -13.45 14.37
C LYS A 12 -23.41 -13.57 12.87
N PRO A 13 -23.47 -14.79 12.30
CA PRO A 13 -23.37 -14.96 10.85
C PRO A 13 -24.35 -14.03 10.11
N PRO A 14 -23.95 -13.47 8.95
CA PRO A 14 -24.80 -12.57 8.18
C PRO A 14 -26.16 -13.20 7.86
N CYS A 15 -27.25 -12.45 8.09
CA CYS A 15 -28.58 -12.94 7.74
C CYS A 15 -28.81 -12.85 6.22
N GLN A 16 -29.47 -13.87 5.67
CA GLN A 16 -29.73 -13.98 4.23
C GLN A 16 -30.47 -12.75 3.67
N SER A 17 -31.43 -12.19 4.41
CA SER A 17 -32.19 -11.00 3.98
C SER A 17 -31.29 -9.80 3.70
N ASN A 18 -30.24 -9.59 4.50
CA ASN A 18 -29.30 -8.48 4.27
C ASN A 18 -28.44 -8.74 3.03
N LEU A 19 -28.03 -9.99 2.79
CA LEU A 19 -27.26 -10.37 1.62
C LEU A 19 -28.09 -10.20 0.34
N GLU A 20 -29.38 -10.58 0.37
CA GLU A 20 -30.31 -10.38 -0.74
C GLU A 20 -30.47 -8.90 -1.10
N VAL A 21 -30.56 -8.00 -0.11
CA VAL A 21 -30.57 -6.54 -0.33
C VAL A 21 -29.30 -6.08 -1.06
N ILE A 22 -28.13 -6.58 -0.69
CA ILE A 22 -26.86 -6.25 -1.35
C ILE A 22 -26.88 -6.74 -2.81
N THR A 23 -27.28 -7.98 -3.07
CA THR A 23 -27.37 -8.51 -4.44
C THR A 23 -28.34 -7.72 -5.31
N ARG A 24 -29.44 -7.23 -4.72
CA ARG A 24 -30.39 -6.35 -5.41
C ARG A 24 -29.73 -5.01 -5.76
N PHE A 25 -29.03 -4.37 -4.83
CA PHE A 25 -28.32 -3.12 -5.12
C PHE A 25 -27.28 -3.30 -6.24
N ILE A 26 -26.55 -4.41 -6.25
CA ILE A 26 -25.62 -4.74 -7.33
C ILE A 26 -26.36 -4.81 -8.67
N SER A 27 -27.50 -5.51 -8.74
CA SER A 27 -28.28 -5.66 -9.98
C SER A 27 -28.91 -4.37 -10.51
N GLU A 28 -29.20 -3.40 -9.62
CA GLU A 28 -29.75 -2.10 -9.98
C GLU A 28 -28.66 -1.07 -10.35
N SER A 29 -27.39 -1.36 -10.02
CA SER A 29 -26.26 -0.46 -10.23
C SER A 29 -25.71 -0.51 -11.65
N LYS A 30 -25.17 0.62 -12.11
CA LYS A 30 -24.48 0.75 -13.41
C LYS A 30 -23.00 1.03 -13.26
N LYS A 31 -22.58 1.62 -12.13
CA LYS A 31 -21.19 1.98 -11.83
C LYS A 31 -20.81 1.50 -10.42
N PRO A 32 -20.88 0.18 -10.15
CA PRO A 32 -20.45 -0.38 -8.88
C PRO A 32 -18.92 -0.31 -8.73
N VAL A 33 -18.46 -0.06 -7.51
CA VAL A 33 -17.04 -0.12 -7.13
C VAL A 33 -16.90 -0.88 -5.81
N LEU A 34 -15.97 -1.83 -5.78
CA LEU A 34 -15.52 -2.45 -4.54
C LEU A 34 -14.48 -1.56 -3.86
N TYR A 35 -14.71 -1.25 -2.60
CA TYR A 35 -13.80 -0.53 -1.72
C TYR A 35 -13.36 -1.47 -0.60
N VAL A 36 -12.16 -2.04 -0.76
CA VAL A 36 -11.67 -3.17 0.03
C VAL A 36 -10.57 -2.75 0.99
N GLY A 37 -10.60 -3.27 2.23
CA GLY A 37 -9.61 -2.94 3.25
C GLY A 37 -8.99 -4.14 3.96
N GLY A 38 -8.32 -3.84 5.08
CA GLY A 38 -7.62 -4.85 5.90
C GLY A 38 -8.54 -5.93 6.47
N GLY A 39 -9.85 -5.68 6.57
CA GLY A 39 -10.81 -6.71 6.97
C GLY A 39 -10.92 -7.87 5.97
N CYS A 40 -10.48 -7.69 4.72
CA CYS A 40 -10.55 -8.72 3.68
C CYS A 40 -9.29 -9.60 3.56
N LEU A 41 -8.29 -9.44 4.43
CA LEU A 41 -7.01 -10.19 4.33
C LEU A 41 -7.17 -11.72 4.48
N ASN A 42 -8.29 -12.20 5.01
CA ASN A 42 -8.63 -13.63 5.14
C ASN A 42 -9.72 -14.09 4.16
N SER A 43 -10.10 -13.23 3.22
CA SER A 43 -11.24 -13.43 2.32
C SER A 43 -10.84 -13.30 0.86
N SER A 44 -9.57 -13.50 0.52
CA SER A 44 -9.06 -13.29 -0.86
C SER A 44 -9.71 -14.23 -1.88
N GLN A 45 -9.96 -15.48 -1.52
CA GLN A 45 -10.63 -16.46 -2.38
C GLN A 45 -12.09 -16.08 -2.59
N GLU A 46 -12.79 -15.77 -1.50
CA GLU A 46 -14.20 -15.36 -1.53
C GLU A 46 -14.39 -14.06 -2.32
N LEU A 47 -13.47 -13.09 -2.16
CA LEU A 47 -13.47 -11.82 -2.88
C LEU A 47 -13.17 -12.02 -4.37
N SER A 48 -12.18 -12.85 -4.71
CA SER A 48 -11.85 -13.13 -6.12
C SER A 48 -13.04 -13.79 -6.83
N LYS A 49 -13.68 -14.77 -6.19
CA LYS A 49 -14.91 -15.39 -6.70
C LYS A 49 -16.05 -14.38 -6.84
N PHE A 50 -16.23 -13.47 -5.89
CA PHE A 50 -17.22 -12.39 -6.00
C PHE A 50 -16.94 -11.50 -7.21
N VAL A 51 -15.68 -11.13 -7.44
CA VAL A 51 -15.27 -10.31 -8.59
C VAL A 51 -15.48 -11.08 -9.90
N GLU A 52 -15.14 -12.36 -9.99
CA GLU A 52 -15.39 -13.20 -11.16
C GLU A 52 -16.89 -13.29 -11.52
N LEU A 53 -17.76 -13.37 -10.52
CA LEU A 53 -19.22 -13.45 -10.70
C LEU A 53 -19.84 -12.11 -11.08
N THR A 54 -19.19 -10.98 -10.76
CA THR A 54 -19.80 -9.65 -10.89
C THR A 54 -19.14 -8.74 -11.92
N GLY A 55 -17.85 -8.93 -12.20
CA GLY A 55 -17.04 -8.01 -12.99
C GLY A 55 -16.84 -6.63 -12.33
N ILE A 56 -17.08 -6.49 -11.03
CA ILE A 56 -16.97 -5.20 -10.33
C ILE A 56 -15.50 -4.86 -10.10
N PRO A 57 -15.02 -3.66 -10.47
CA PRO A 57 -13.64 -3.26 -10.28
C PRO A 57 -13.32 -3.00 -8.80
N VAL A 58 -12.07 -3.25 -8.41
CA VAL A 58 -11.62 -3.31 -7.02
C VAL A 58 -10.64 -2.18 -6.69
N ALA A 59 -11.07 -1.22 -5.89
CA ALA A 59 -10.20 -0.23 -5.26
C ALA A 59 -9.83 -0.68 -3.84
N SER A 60 -8.54 -0.66 -3.50
CA SER A 60 -8.03 -1.13 -2.21
C SER A 60 -7.47 -0.02 -1.35
N THR A 61 -7.71 -0.06 -0.03
CA THR A 61 -6.95 0.75 0.93
C THR A 61 -5.48 0.32 0.95
N LEU A 62 -4.61 1.14 1.51
CA LEU A 62 -3.23 0.74 1.84
C LEU A 62 -3.16 -0.56 2.65
N MET A 63 -4.11 -0.80 3.55
CA MET A 63 -4.15 -2.01 4.41
C MET A 63 -4.75 -3.24 3.72
N GLY A 64 -5.39 -3.06 2.56
CA GLY A 64 -6.03 -4.13 1.81
C GLY A 64 -5.19 -4.62 0.62
N LEU A 65 -3.99 -4.08 0.40
CA LEU A 65 -3.15 -4.47 -0.74
C LEU A 65 -2.86 -5.98 -0.70
N GLY A 66 -3.09 -6.63 -1.85
CA GLY A 66 -3.00 -8.07 -2.00
C GLY A 66 -4.27 -8.85 -1.62
N ALA A 67 -5.28 -8.26 -0.96
CA ALA A 67 -6.56 -8.94 -0.72
C ALA A 67 -7.24 -9.34 -2.04
N PHE A 68 -7.08 -8.50 -3.08
CA PHE A 68 -7.30 -8.83 -4.48
C PHE A 68 -5.98 -8.59 -5.25
N PRO A 69 -5.62 -9.41 -6.25
CA PRO A 69 -4.34 -9.28 -6.95
C PRO A 69 -4.20 -7.93 -7.65
N VAL A 70 -3.12 -7.20 -7.36
CA VAL A 70 -2.92 -5.84 -7.90
C VAL A 70 -2.71 -5.85 -9.42
N SER A 71 -2.15 -6.94 -9.95
CA SER A 71 -1.89 -7.12 -11.39
C SER A 71 -3.14 -7.43 -12.22
N ASP A 72 -4.28 -7.71 -11.59
CA ASP A 72 -5.51 -8.10 -12.28
C ASP A 72 -6.14 -6.91 -13.05
N GLU A 73 -6.78 -7.19 -14.18
CA GLU A 73 -7.42 -6.18 -15.03
C GLU A 73 -8.58 -5.45 -14.34
N LEU A 74 -9.22 -6.06 -13.35
CA LEU A 74 -10.27 -5.42 -12.55
C LEU A 74 -9.72 -4.66 -11.33
N SER A 75 -8.42 -4.76 -11.03
CA SER A 75 -7.80 -4.02 -9.95
C SER A 75 -7.66 -2.54 -10.29
N LEU A 76 -8.25 -1.66 -9.50
CA LEU A 76 -8.00 -0.21 -9.56
C LEU A 76 -6.79 0.20 -8.72
N SER A 77 -6.05 -0.77 -8.15
CA SER A 77 -4.93 -0.53 -7.22
C SER A 77 -5.39 0.26 -5.98
N MET A 78 -4.51 1.08 -5.41
CA MET A 78 -4.79 1.84 -4.20
C MET A 78 -5.64 3.09 -4.48
N LEU A 79 -6.62 3.38 -3.61
CA LEU A 79 -7.32 4.67 -3.57
C LEU A 79 -6.87 5.55 -2.39
N GLY A 80 -7.27 6.82 -2.39
CA GLY A 80 -7.01 7.79 -1.33
C GLY A 80 -6.01 8.87 -1.72
N MET A 81 -5.41 9.51 -0.72
CA MET A 81 -4.48 10.65 -0.84
C MET A 81 -3.40 10.40 -1.88
N HIS A 82 -2.71 9.26 -1.82
CA HIS A 82 -1.70 8.83 -2.81
C HIS A 82 -2.18 7.67 -3.69
N GLY A 83 -3.50 7.49 -3.77
CA GLY A 83 -4.12 6.52 -4.63
C GLY A 83 -4.02 6.91 -6.10
N THR A 84 -4.31 5.94 -6.96
CA THR A 84 -4.34 6.15 -8.41
C THR A 84 -5.48 7.09 -8.79
N VAL A 85 -5.29 7.87 -9.85
CA VAL A 85 -6.36 8.77 -10.35
C VAL A 85 -7.60 7.95 -10.71
N TYR A 86 -7.42 6.79 -11.35
CA TYR A 86 -8.52 5.95 -11.79
C TYR A 86 -9.29 5.27 -10.63
N ALA A 87 -8.64 4.92 -9.51
CA ALA A 87 -9.35 4.44 -8.33
C ALA A 87 -10.22 5.53 -7.71
N ASN A 88 -9.64 6.72 -7.50
CA ASN A 88 -10.37 7.85 -6.92
C ASN A 88 -11.50 8.33 -7.85
N TYR A 89 -11.27 8.33 -9.17
CA TYR A 89 -12.29 8.63 -10.17
C TYR A 89 -13.47 7.64 -10.09
N ALA A 90 -13.17 6.34 -10.01
CA ALA A 90 -14.20 5.30 -9.97
C ALA A 90 -15.10 5.49 -8.75
N VAL A 91 -14.51 5.76 -7.57
CA VAL A 91 -15.29 6.02 -6.35
C VAL A 91 -16.11 7.31 -6.45
N GLU A 92 -15.51 8.40 -6.94
CA GLU A 92 -16.20 9.70 -7.11
C GLU A 92 -17.44 9.59 -8.00
N HIS A 93 -17.36 8.77 -9.06
CA HIS A 93 -18.42 8.63 -10.08
C HIS A 93 -19.26 7.36 -9.93
N SER A 94 -19.07 6.60 -8.86
CA SER A 94 -19.83 5.39 -8.58
C SER A 94 -21.28 5.71 -8.21
N ASP A 95 -22.19 4.79 -8.55
CA ASP A 95 -23.58 4.80 -8.08
C ASP A 95 -23.82 3.75 -6.98
N LEU A 96 -22.89 2.82 -6.80
CA LEU A 96 -22.83 1.86 -5.71
C LEU A 96 -21.38 1.70 -5.22
N LEU A 97 -21.17 1.89 -3.92
CA LEU A 97 -19.91 1.66 -3.25
C LEU A 97 -20.05 0.48 -2.28
N LEU A 98 -19.32 -0.59 -2.55
CA LEU A 98 -19.27 -1.80 -1.73
C LEU A 98 -18.05 -1.76 -0.80
N ALA A 99 -18.24 -1.20 0.39
CA ALA A 99 -17.22 -0.97 1.40
C ALA A 99 -17.04 -2.21 2.29
N PHE A 100 -16.04 -3.04 1.98
CA PHE A 100 -15.83 -4.35 2.60
C PHE A 100 -14.56 -4.36 3.47
N GLY A 101 -14.74 -4.44 4.79
CA GLY A 101 -13.65 -4.49 5.76
C GLY A 101 -12.81 -3.21 5.79
N VAL A 102 -13.48 -2.06 5.74
CA VAL A 102 -12.90 -0.70 5.69
C VAL A 102 -13.49 0.19 6.77
N ARG A 103 -12.70 1.18 7.20
CA ARG A 103 -13.04 2.11 8.29
C ARG A 103 -13.27 3.56 7.87
N PHE A 104 -13.37 3.83 6.57
CA PHE A 104 -13.56 5.18 6.00
C PHE A 104 -12.61 6.23 6.61
N ASP A 105 -11.31 5.93 6.59
CA ASP A 105 -10.25 6.80 7.09
C ASP A 105 -10.09 8.08 6.24
N ASP A 106 -9.68 9.18 6.85
CA ASP A 106 -9.51 10.48 6.19
C ASP A 106 -8.44 10.46 5.10
N ARG A 107 -7.43 9.58 5.20
CA ARG A 107 -6.42 9.39 4.14
C ARG A 107 -7.00 8.76 2.89
N VAL A 108 -8.15 8.09 2.98
CA VAL A 108 -8.89 7.61 1.82
C VAL A 108 -9.97 8.60 1.41
N THR A 109 -10.78 9.05 2.37
CA THR A 109 -11.98 9.81 2.04
C THR A 109 -11.70 11.25 1.63
N GLY A 110 -10.61 11.84 2.15
CA GLY A 110 -10.45 13.29 2.14
C GLY A 110 -11.67 13.95 2.77
N LYS A 111 -12.27 14.92 2.08
CA LYS A 111 -13.52 15.56 2.48
C LYS A 111 -14.72 14.59 2.41
N LEU A 112 -15.25 14.21 3.57
CA LEU A 112 -16.34 13.24 3.70
C LEU A 112 -17.60 13.59 2.89
N GLU A 113 -17.98 14.86 2.81
CA GLU A 113 -19.19 15.25 2.07
C GLU A 113 -19.05 15.03 0.56
N ALA A 114 -17.82 15.12 0.04
CA ALA A 114 -17.53 14.88 -1.37
C ALA A 114 -17.37 13.38 -1.68
N PHE A 115 -16.81 12.61 -0.73
CA PHE A 115 -16.51 11.20 -0.92
C PHE A 115 -17.75 10.36 -1.25
N ALA A 116 -17.73 9.74 -2.44
CA ALA A 116 -18.80 8.89 -2.96
C ALA A 116 -20.20 9.54 -2.85
N SER A 117 -20.28 10.86 -3.05
CA SER A 117 -21.46 11.68 -2.79
C SER A 117 -22.73 11.28 -3.57
N ARG A 118 -22.59 10.48 -4.63
CA ARG A 118 -23.68 10.02 -5.51
C ARG A 118 -23.98 8.53 -5.39
N ALA A 119 -23.24 7.81 -4.55
CA ALA A 119 -23.33 6.37 -4.46
C ALA A 119 -24.29 5.92 -3.34
N LYS A 120 -25.04 4.85 -3.60
CA LYS A 120 -25.54 4.00 -2.51
C LYS A 120 -24.34 3.31 -1.86
N ILE A 121 -24.24 3.36 -0.54
CA ILE A 121 -23.12 2.77 0.20
C ILE A 121 -23.58 1.50 0.89
N VAL A 122 -22.89 0.38 0.62
CA VAL A 122 -23.01 -0.86 1.39
C VAL A 122 -21.77 -0.98 2.27
N HIS A 123 -21.93 -1.17 3.57
CA HIS A 123 -20.80 -1.32 4.50
C HIS A 123 -20.86 -2.65 5.25
N ILE A 124 -19.85 -3.49 5.04
CA ILE A 124 -19.67 -4.74 5.77
C ILE A 124 -18.46 -4.59 6.69
N ASP A 125 -18.69 -4.65 7.99
CA ASP A 125 -17.65 -4.59 9.00
C ASP A 125 -17.96 -5.55 10.16
N ILE A 126 -16.92 -6.06 10.80
CA ILE A 126 -17.08 -6.93 11.98
C ILE A 126 -17.33 -6.10 13.23
N ASP A 127 -16.89 -4.83 13.24
CA ASP A 127 -17.06 -3.91 14.36
C ASP A 127 -18.29 -3.01 14.16
N PRO A 128 -19.34 -3.14 14.99
CA PRO A 128 -20.50 -2.27 14.90
C PRO A 128 -20.18 -0.79 15.14
N ALA A 129 -19.08 -0.46 15.83
CA ALA A 129 -18.68 0.92 16.09
C ALA A 129 -18.12 1.62 14.85
N GLU A 130 -17.69 0.88 13.83
CA GLU A 130 -17.22 1.44 12.55
C GLU A 130 -18.39 1.75 11.60
N ILE A 131 -19.49 1.00 11.71
CA ILE A 131 -20.67 1.16 10.85
C ILE A 131 -21.37 2.48 11.17
N GLY A 132 -21.37 3.41 10.21
CA GLY A 132 -22.02 4.72 10.36
C GLY A 132 -21.18 5.76 11.11
N LYS A 133 -19.94 5.45 11.50
CA LYS A 133 -19.06 6.37 12.25
C LYS A 133 -18.72 7.63 11.45
N ASN A 134 -18.15 7.46 10.25
CA ASN A 134 -17.72 8.57 9.39
C ASN A 134 -18.67 8.80 8.20
N LYS A 135 -19.23 7.71 7.65
CA LYS A 135 -20.22 7.75 6.56
C LYS A 135 -21.39 6.85 6.88
N GLN A 136 -22.59 7.37 6.71
CA GLN A 136 -23.82 6.60 6.89
C GLN A 136 -24.07 5.69 5.69
N PRO A 137 -24.11 4.36 5.88
CA PRO A 137 -24.40 3.44 4.80
C PRO A 137 -25.90 3.38 4.50
N HIS A 138 -26.25 3.01 3.27
CA HIS A 138 -27.63 2.75 2.86
C HIS A 138 -28.05 1.31 3.19
N ALA A 139 -27.09 0.38 3.25
CA ALA A 139 -27.26 -0.96 3.78
C ALA A 139 -25.98 -1.38 4.51
N SER A 140 -26.10 -2.16 5.58
CA SER A 140 -24.94 -2.64 6.33
C SER A 140 -25.09 -4.07 6.80
N VAL A 141 -23.95 -4.73 6.97
CA VAL A 141 -23.84 -6.06 7.58
C VAL A 141 -22.78 -5.97 8.67
N CYS A 142 -23.21 -6.12 9.91
CA CYS A 142 -22.30 -6.31 11.04
C CYS A 142 -21.95 -7.79 11.14
N GLY A 143 -20.76 -8.18 10.68
CA GLY A 143 -20.39 -9.59 10.50
C GLY A 143 -19.01 -9.78 9.88
N ASP A 144 -18.55 -11.02 9.90
CA ASP A 144 -17.35 -11.41 9.15
C ASP A 144 -17.60 -11.27 7.64
N VAL A 145 -16.79 -10.43 6.98
CA VAL A 145 -16.86 -10.20 5.53
C VAL A 145 -16.62 -11.48 4.73
N LYS A 146 -15.85 -12.45 5.26
CA LYS A 146 -15.65 -13.76 4.63
C LYS A 146 -16.99 -14.49 4.47
N LEU A 147 -17.76 -14.58 5.56
CA LEU A 147 -19.07 -15.25 5.57
C LEU A 147 -20.09 -14.50 4.71
N ALA A 148 -20.03 -13.17 4.71
CA ALA A 148 -20.92 -12.36 3.88
C ALA A 148 -20.64 -12.58 2.40
N LEU A 149 -19.37 -12.60 1.98
CA LEU A 149 -18.97 -12.89 0.59
C LEU A 149 -19.39 -14.31 0.17
N GLN A 150 -19.23 -15.32 1.05
CA GLN A 150 -19.67 -16.69 0.77
C GLN A 150 -21.18 -16.74 0.46
N GLY A 151 -22.01 -16.18 1.34
CA GLY A 151 -23.46 -16.18 1.12
C GLY A 151 -23.88 -15.34 -0.09
N ILE A 152 -23.19 -14.22 -0.38
CA ILE A 152 -23.47 -13.43 -1.59
C ILE A 152 -23.08 -14.20 -2.86
N ASN A 153 -21.94 -14.90 -2.86
CA ASN A 153 -21.50 -15.70 -4.00
C ASN A 153 -22.51 -16.79 -4.36
N GLU A 154 -23.06 -17.49 -3.35
CA GLU A 154 -24.13 -18.49 -3.55
C GLU A 154 -25.37 -17.90 -4.23
N LEU A 155 -25.78 -16.68 -3.82
CA LEU A 155 -26.91 -15.99 -4.43
C LEU A 155 -26.63 -15.55 -5.88
N LEU A 156 -25.39 -15.17 -6.18
CA LEU A 156 -24.98 -14.66 -7.50
C LEU A 156 -24.72 -15.77 -8.53
N GLU A 157 -24.26 -16.97 -8.13
CA GLU A 157 -24.04 -18.10 -9.06
C GLU A 157 -25.30 -18.48 -9.86
N SER A 158 -26.49 -18.13 -9.34
CA SER A 158 -27.77 -18.33 -10.03
C SER A 158 -28.05 -17.33 -11.17
N LYS A 159 -27.23 -16.27 -11.35
CA LYS A 159 -27.49 -15.16 -12.28
C LYS A 159 -26.20 -14.74 -13.00
N ALA A 160 -26.16 -14.88 -14.33
CA ALA A 160 -25.02 -14.40 -15.12
C ALA A 160 -24.98 -12.85 -15.14
N TRP A 161 -23.88 -12.25 -14.68
CA TRP A 161 -23.70 -10.80 -14.64
C TRP A 161 -22.27 -10.40 -15.02
N ARG A 162 -22.11 -9.39 -15.88
CA ARG A 162 -20.81 -8.77 -16.21
C ARG A 162 -21.02 -7.29 -16.56
N VAL A 163 -20.17 -6.42 -16.04
CA VAL A 163 -20.07 -4.99 -16.41
C VAL A 163 -18.66 -4.73 -16.95
N GLU A 164 -18.54 -3.92 -18.00
CA GLU A 164 -17.27 -3.56 -18.63
C GLU A 164 -16.83 -2.15 -18.20
N LEU A 165 -15.60 -1.99 -17.71
CA LEU A 165 -15.01 -0.71 -17.32
C LEU A 165 -13.50 -0.67 -17.67
N ASN A 166 -13.08 0.12 -18.68
CA ASN A 166 -11.67 0.20 -19.09
C ASN A 166 -11.11 1.60 -19.45
N GLU A 167 -11.93 2.65 -19.61
CA GLU A 167 -11.47 3.90 -20.25
C GLU A 167 -10.48 4.76 -19.42
N GLN A 168 -10.59 4.79 -18.08
CA GLN A 168 -9.83 5.75 -17.25
C GLN A 168 -8.40 5.32 -16.91
N LYS A 169 -8.15 4.01 -16.80
CA LYS A 169 -6.80 3.47 -16.52
C LYS A 169 -5.79 3.90 -17.59
N MET A 170 -6.23 3.93 -18.85
CA MET A 170 -5.41 4.32 -19.99
C MET A 170 -5.05 5.81 -19.98
N LYS A 171 -5.95 6.66 -19.48
CA LYS A 171 -5.75 8.11 -19.51
C LYS A 171 -4.80 8.60 -18.40
N TYR A 172 -4.80 7.96 -17.24
CA TYR A 172 -4.02 8.38 -16.08
C TYR A 172 -3.28 7.21 -15.40
N PRO A 173 -2.31 6.57 -16.09
CA PRO A 173 -1.47 5.56 -15.48
C PRO A 173 -0.58 6.16 -14.38
N LEU A 174 -0.05 5.33 -13.49
CA LEU A 174 1.05 5.74 -12.61
C LEU A 174 2.29 5.99 -13.46
N THR A 175 2.89 7.17 -13.32
CA THR A 175 4.06 7.60 -14.08
C THR A 175 5.10 8.21 -13.15
N TYR A 176 6.36 8.19 -13.58
CA TYR A 176 7.47 8.85 -12.93
C TYR A 176 8.50 9.28 -13.98
N LYS A 177 9.40 10.20 -13.63
CA LYS A 177 10.46 10.69 -14.52
C LYS A 177 11.79 10.03 -14.20
N THR A 178 12.67 9.94 -15.21
CA THR A 178 14.05 9.49 -15.05
C THR A 178 14.99 10.63 -15.43
N PHE A 179 16.00 10.89 -14.61
CA PHE A 179 16.90 12.04 -14.75
C PHE A 179 18.35 11.58 -14.88
N GLY A 180 18.89 11.64 -16.10
CA GLY A 180 20.26 11.21 -16.38
C GLY A 180 20.50 9.76 -15.92
N GLU A 181 21.56 9.55 -15.15
CA GLU A 181 21.91 8.24 -14.57
C GLU A 181 21.32 8.00 -13.17
N ALA A 182 20.60 8.97 -12.60
CA ALA A 182 20.04 8.86 -11.25
C ALA A 182 18.95 7.78 -11.19
N ILE A 183 18.86 7.09 -10.07
CA ILE A 183 17.90 6.01 -9.86
C ILE A 183 16.54 6.60 -9.44
N PRO A 184 15.46 6.40 -10.22
CA PRO A 184 14.11 6.68 -9.74
C PRO A 184 13.74 5.64 -8.67
N PRO A 185 13.30 6.04 -7.46
CA PRO A 185 12.90 5.09 -6.41
C PRO A 185 11.77 4.16 -6.87
N GLN A 186 10.85 4.67 -7.69
CA GLN A 186 9.76 3.92 -8.31
C GLN A 186 10.30 2.78 -9.20
N HIS A 187 11.35 3.05 -9.97
CA HIS A 187 11.96 2.06 -10.85
C HIS A 187 12.68 0.97 -10.06
N ALA A 188 13.37 1.31 -8.96
CA ALA A 188 14.00 0.31 -8.07
C ALA A 188 12.98 -0.71 -7.55
N ILE A 189 11.78 -0.25 -7.17
CA ILE A 189 10.69 -1.10 -6.69
C ILE A 189 10.12 -1.95 -7.81
N GLN A 190 9.97 -1.43 -9.02
CA GLN A 190 9.52 -2.22 -10.19
C GLN A 190 10.52 -3.31 -10.56
N VAL A 191 11.83 -3.01 -10.53
CA VAL A 191 12.86 -4.03 -10.76
C VAL A 191 12.81 -5.10 -9.67
N LEU A 192 12.59 -4.72 -8.40
CA LEU A 192 12.38 -5.69 -7.33
C LEU A 192 11.14 -6.56 -7.57
N ASP A 193 10.00 -5.96 -7.95
CA ASP A 193 8.76 -6.67 -8.30
C ASP A 193 9.00 -7.69 -9.41
N GLU A 194 9.65 -7.29 -10.50
CA GLU A 194 10.01 -8.18 -11.61
C GLU A 194 10.90 -9.35 -11.17
N LEU A 195 12.00 -9.06 -10.45
CA LEU A 195 12.98 -10.07 -10.05
C LEU A 195 12.46 -11.04 -8.98
N THR A 196 11.49 -10.60 -8.18
CA THR A 196 10.81 -11.44 -7.19
C THR A 196 9.49 -12.02 -7.70
N ASN A 197 9.13 -11.76 -8.97
CA ASN A 197 7.85 -12.14 -9.58
C ASN A 197 6.63 -11.71 -8.73
N GLY A 198 6.70 -10.59 -8.03
CA GLY A 198 5.63 -10.14 -7.14
C GLY A 198 5.31 -11.10 -5.97
N GLU A 199 6.22 -12.02 -5.62
CA GLU A 199 5.99 -13.06 -4.61
C GLU A 199 6.66 -12.76 -3.25
N ALA A 200 7.47 -11.70 -3.16
CA ALA A 200 8.12 -11.35 -1.91
C ALA A 200 7.12 -10.84 -0.85
N ILE A 201 7.46 -11.05 0.42
CA ILE A 201 6.84 -10.35 1.54
C ILE A 201 7.61 -9.03 1.70
N ILE A 202 6.90 -7.93 1.64
CA ILE A 202 7.42 -6.57 1.71
C ILE A 202 7.03 -5.95 3.04
N SER A 203 8.03 -5.57 3.84
CA SER A 203 7.86 -4.62 4.95
C SER A 203 8.35 -3.23 4.54
N THR A 204 7.87 -2.19 5.23
CA THR A 204 8.36 -0.83 5.01
C THR A 204 8.45 -0.03 6.30
N GLY A 205 9.34 0.97 6.33
CA GLY A 205 9.16 2.14 7.18
C GLY A 205 7.98 3.02 6.73
N VAL A 206 8.03 4.31 7.06
CA VAL A 206 6.96 5.27 6.78
C VAL A 206 7.51 6.50 6.08
N GLY A 207 6.87 6.92 4.99
CA GLY A 207 7.33 8.05 4.18
C GLY A 207 7.01 7.88 2.69
N GLN A 208 7.82 8.52 1.83
CA GLN A 208 7.64 8.41 0.38
C GLN A 208 7.92 7.00 -0.13
N HIS A 209 8.96 6.34 0.39
CA HIS A 209 9.30 4.96 0.05
C HIS A 209 8.17 3.97 0.32
N GLN A 210 7.43 4.17 1.42
CA GLN A 210 6.22 3.41 1.74
C GLN A 210 5.16 3.55 0.65
N MET A 211 4.92 4.79 0.18
CA MET A 211 3.91 5.04 -0.86
C MET A 211 4.35 4.46 -2.20
N TRP A 212 5.62 4.62 -2.59
CA TRP A 212 6.13 4.03 -3.83
C TRP A 212 6.11 2.49 -3.77
N ALA A 213 6.39 1.89 -2.62
CA ALA A 213 6.27 0.44 -2.42
C ALA A 213 4.82 -0.04 -2.58
N ALA A 214 3.85 0.73 -2.09
CA ALA A 214 2.43 0.46 -2.27
C ALA A 214 1.95 0.66 -3.72
N GLN A 215 2.52 1.63 -4.44
CA GLN A 215 2.11 2.01 -5.80
C GLN A 215 2.73 1.12 -6.89
N HIS A 216 3.99 0.70 -6.72
CA HIS A 216 4.79 0.13 -7.80
C HIS A 216 5.12 -1.37 -7.66
N TYR A 217 4.81 -2.00 -6.52
CA TYR A 217 4.93 -3.45 -6.33
C TYR A 217 3.57 -4.13 -6.50
N LYS A 218 3.50 -5.23 -7.27
CA LYS A 218 2.23 -5.89 -7.63
C LYS A 218 1.94 -7.08 -6.73
N TYR A 219 1.45 -6.80 -5.52
CA TYR A 219 1.06 -7.83 -4.54
C TYR A 219 0.00 -8.79 -5.11
N LYS A 220 0.30 -10.09 -5.08
CA LYS A 220 -0.58 -11.16 -5.60
C LYS A 220 -1.50 -11.73 -4.51
N LYS A 221 -1.08 -11.68 -3.25
CA LYS A 221 -1.73 -12.34 -2.11
C LYS A 221 -1.78 -11.40 -0.90
N PRO A 222 -2.79 -11.55 -0.02
CA PRO A 222 -2.81 -10.80 1.23
C PRO A 222 -1.62 -11.21 2.10
N ARG A 223 -1.24 -10.36 3.05
CA ARG A 223 -0.12 -10.57 3.99
C ARG A 223 1.28 -10.56 3.35
N GLN A 224 1.39 -10.32 2.04
CA GLN A 224 2.67 -9.90 1.44
C GLN A 224 3.03 -8.46 1.82
N TRP A 225 2.03 -7.60 2.05
CA TRP A 225 2.25 -6.20 2.39
C TRP A 225 2.17 -5.98 3.91
N LEU A 226 3.29 -5.57 4.52
CA LEU A 226 3.43 -5.33 5.95
C LEU A 226 3.84 -3.87 6.18
N THR A 227 2.91 -3.03 6.61
CA THR A 227 3.21 -1.60 6.81
C THR A 227 2.46 -1.02 8.00
N SER A 228 3.05 -0.01 8.62
CA SER A 228 2.37 0.82 9.61
C SER A 228 1.65 1.98 8.92
N ALA A 229 0.33 1.87 8.76
CA ALA A 229 -0.49 2.94 8.18
C ALA A 229 -1.19 3.82 9.22
N GLY A 230 -2.05 3.23 10.07
CA GLY A 230 -2.94 3.99 10.95
C GLY A 230 -2.20 4.90 11.94
N LEU A 231 -1.17 4.37 12.60
CA LEU A 231 -0.27 5.17 13.45
C LEU A 231 0.85 5.85 12.65
N GLY A 232 1.28 5.24 11.54
CA GLY A 232 2.39 5.77 10.75
C GLY A 232 3.74 5.78 11.48
N ALA A 233 4.05 4.75 12.26
CA ALA A 233 5.32 4.66 12.99
C ALA A 233 6.52 4.34 12.08
N MET A 234 7.48 5.27 12.01
CA MET A 234 8.81 5.03 11.43
C MET A 234 9.58 3.99 12.27
N GLY A 235 10.56 3.31 11.65
CA GLY A 235 11.30 2.21 12.28
C GLY A 235 10.53 0.87 12.32
N PHE A 236 9.35 0.78 11.71
CA PHE A 236 8.56 -0.45 11.66
C PHE A 236 9.14 -1.52 10.72
N GLY A 237 9.72 -1.10 9.59
CA GLY A 237 10.10 -1.99 8.48
C GLY A 237 11.00 -3.14 8.90
N LEU A 238 12.20 -2.82 9.38
CA LEU A 238 13.22 -3.80 9.75
C LEU A 238 12.75 -4.86 10.79
N PRO A 239 12.17 -4.49 11.95
CA PRO A 239 11.66 -5.49 12.89
C PRO A 239 10.44 -6.26 12.37
N ALA A 240 9.60 -5.66 11.52
CA ALA A 240 8.49 -6.38 10.89
C ALA A 240 9.01 -7.44 9.90
N ALA A 241 10.06 -7.13 9.14
CA ALA A 241 10.75 -8.07 8.25
C ALA A 241 11.28 -9.29 9.02
N MET A 242 11.86 -9.07 10.19
CA MET A 242 12.33 -10.16 11.05
C MET A 242 11.19 -11.09 11.46
N GLY A 243 10.10 -10.54 11.98
CA GLY A 243 8.93 -11.34 12.34
C GLY A 243 8.35 -12.10 11.15
N ALA A 244 8.33 -11.47 9.97
CA ALA A 244 7.88 -12.10 8.74
C ALA A 244 8.77 -13.26 8.28
N ALA A 245 10.10 -13.10 8.37
CA ALA A 245 11.07 -14.13 8.02
C ALA A 245 10.99 -15.33 8.97
N VAL A 246 10.79 -15.09 10.27
CA VAL A 246 10.55 -16.15 11.26
C VAL A 246 9.24 -16.89 10.97
N ALA A 247 8.17 -16.16 10.65
CA ALA A 247 6.86 -16.76 10.37
C ALA A 247 6.78 -17.49 9.03
N ASN A 248 7.65 -17.16 8.06
CA ASN A 248 7.60 -17.70 6.70
C ASN A 248 9.00 -18.15 6.23
N PRO A 249 9.59 -19.20 6.84
CA PRO A 249 10.88 -19.72 6.38
C PRO A 249 10.81 -20.13 4.90
N GLY A 250 11.79 -19.68 4.11
CA GLY A 250 11.86 -19.95 2.67
C GLY A 250 11.16 -18.92 1.78
N ALA A 251 10.37 -18.00 2.33
CA ALA A 251 9.87 -16.86 1.57
C ALA A 251 10.98 -15.80 1.39
N VAL A 252 10.93 -15.08 0.26
CA VAL A 252 11.75 -13.87 0.08
C VAL A 252 11.10 -12.76 0.92
N VAL A 253 11.83 -12.24 1.91
CA VAL A 253 11.39 -11.13 2.76
C VAL A 253 12.27 -9.92 2.49
N VAL A 254 11.65 -8.82 2.05
CA VAL A 254 12.34 -7.58 1.72
C VAL A 254 11.78 -6.44 2.55
N ASP A 255 12.64 -5.77 3.29
CA ASP A 255 12.37 -4.47 3.88
C ASP A 255 12.71 -3.38 2.86
N ILE A 256 11.68 -2.73 2.32
CA ILE A 256 11.86 -1.52 1.51
C ILE A 256 11.79 -0.34 2.47
N ASP A 257 12.95 0.20 2.85
CA ASP A 257 13.03 1.23 3.87
C ASP A 257 13.60 2.56 3.35
N GLY A 258 13.39 3.63 4.12
CA GLY A 258 13.98 4.95 3.89
C GLY A 258 15.00 5.23 4.99
N ASP A 259 16.04 6.01 4.69
CA ASP A 259 17.18 6.24 5.59
C ASP A 259 16.78 6.74 6.99
N GLY A 260 15.80 7.66 7.07
CA GLY A 260 15.27 8.13 8.35
C GLY A 260 14.46 7.08 9.12
N SER A 261 13.75 6.18 8.45
CA SER A 261 13.01 5.10 9.12
C SER A 261 13.94 3.98 9.57
N PHE A 262 14.87 3.58 8.71
CA PHE A 262 15.82 2.51 8.94
C PHE A 262 16.69 2.77 10.17
N ILE A 263 17.23 3.98 10.29
CA ILE A 263 18.15 4.31 11.38
C ILE A 263 17.50 4.25 12.77
N MET A 264 16.17 4.43 12.88
CA MET A 264 15.47 4.43 14.16
C MET A 264 15.56 3.09 14.89
N ASN A 265 15.63 1.98 14.14
CA ASN A 265 15.73 0.63 14.70
C ASN A 265 16.92 -0.17 14.11
N VAL A 266 17.98 0.52 13.70
CA VAL A 266 19.16 -0.10 13.07
C VAL A 266 19.86 -1.13 13.97
N GLN A 267 19.66 -1.07 15.29
CA GLN A 267 20.19 -2.07 16.23
C GLN A 267 19.70 -3.50 15.92
N GLU A 268 18.55 -3.64 15.27
CA GLU A 268 17.98 -4.95 14.93
C GLU A 268 18.76 -5.71 13.85
N LEU A 269 19.71 -5.06 13.16
CA LEU A 269 20.70 -5.75 12.33
C LEU A 269 21.49 -6.80 13.14
N ALA A 270 21.74 -6.54 14.43
CA ALA A 270 22.36 -7.52 15.32
C ALA A 270 21.46 -8.76 15.47
N THR A 271 20.16 -8.56 15.70
CA THR A 271 19.18 -9.65 15.84
C THR A 271 19.07 -10.46 14.55
N ILE A 272 18.97 -9.80 13.39
CA ILE A 272 18.94 -10.45 12.06
C ILE A 272 20.14 -11.38 11.88
N ARG A 273 21.34 -10.91 12.25
CA ARG A 273 22.56 -11.72 12.15
C ARG A 273 22.54 -12.90 13.11
N VAL A 274 22.26 -12.67 14.40
CA VAL A 274 22.31 -13.70 15.44
C VAL A 274 21.32 -14.83 15.12
N GLU A 275 20.11 -14.47 14.69
CA GLU A 275 19.05 -15.40 14.32
C GLU A 275 19.20 -15.97 12.90
N ASN A 276 20.22 -15.55 12.15
CA ASN A 276 20.50 -15.96 10.77
C ASN A 276 19.30 -15.81 9.82
N LEU A 277 18.53 -14.73 9.96
CA LEU A 277 17.34 -14.50 9.17
C LEU A 277 17.70 -14.00 7.76
N PRO A 278 17.11 -14.54 6.68
CA PRO A 278 17.41 -14.14 5.30
C PRO A 278 16.71 -12.84 4.88
N VAL A 279 16.75 -11.81 5.74
CA VAL A 279 16.10 -10.51 5.50
C VAL A 279 16.89 -9.71 4.47
N LYS A 280 16.24 -9.31 3.38
CA LYS A 280 16.79 -8.40 2.37
C LYS A 280 16.37 -6.98 2.71
N ILE A 281 17.28 -6.02 2.64
CA ILE A 281 16.99 -4.62 2.97
C ILE A 281 17.31 -3.79 1.73
N MET A 282 16.28 -3.27 1.08
CA MET A 282 16.40 -2.34 -0.03
C MET A 282 16.15 -0.92 0.50
N LEU A 283 17.24 -0.23 0.84
CA LEU A 283 17.19 1.09 1.45
C LEU A 283 17.15 2.17 0.37
N LEU A 284 16.01 2.84 0.21
CA LEU A 284 15.85 4.00 -0.67
C LEU A 284 16.35 5.25 0.07
N ASN A 285 17.65 5.52 -0.07
CA ASN A 285 18.36 6.53 0.68
C ASN A 285 18.35 7.86 -0.07
N ASN A 286 17.56 8.81 0.45
CA ASN A 286 17.41 10.14 -0.13
C ASN A 286 17.98 11.25 0.76
N GLN A 287 18.60 10.90 1.90
CA GLN A 287 19.22 11.81 2.86
C GLN A 287 18.23 12.76 3.54
N HIS A 288 16.93 12.45 3.52
CA HIS A 288 15.88 13.34 3.98
C HIS A 288 14.71 12.60 4.64
N LEU A 289 13.96 13.34 5.46
CA LEU A 289 12.59 13.00 5.81
C LEU A 289 11.68 13.32 4.62
N GLY A 290 11.80 12.54 3.53
CA GLY A 290 11.28 12.90 2.21
C GLY A 290 9.78 13.24 2.17
N MET A 291 8.94 12.58 2.97
CA MET A 291 7.51 12.92 3.03
C MET A 291 7.30 14.31 3.62
N VAL A 292 8.06 14.69 4.64
CA VAL A 292 8.00 16.03 5.22
C VAL A 292 8.54 17.06 4.23
N VAL A 293 9.65 16.77 3.54
CA VAL A 293 10.21 17.62 2.47
C VAL A 293 9.18 17.91 1.38
N GLN A 294 8.45 16.90 0.91
CA GLN A 294 7.40 17.10 -0.10
C GLN A 294 6.31 18.07 0.37
N TRP A 295 5.94 18.03 1.65
CA TRP A 295 4.98 18.98 2.23
C TRP A 295 5.58 20.38 2.38
N GLU A 296 6.85 20.49 2.76
CA GLU A 296 7.58 21.77 2.78
C GLU A 296 7.62 22.41 1.39
N ASP A 297 7.86 21.62 0.35
CA ASP A 297 7.90 22.08 -1.03
C ASP A 297 6.54 22.60 -1.50
N ARG A 298 5.47 21.84 -1.23
CA ARG A 298 4.13 22.19 -1.74
C ARG A 298 3.42 23.28 -0.93
N PHE A 299 3.66 23.37 0.38
CA PHE A 299 2.87 24.23 1.27
C PHE A 299 3.69 25.29 2.01
N TYR A 300 5.02 25.17 2.03
CA TYR A 300 5.91 26.06 2.79
C TYR A 300 7.05 26.62 1.94
N LYS A 301 6.86 26.70 0.61
CA LYS A 301 7.81 27.31 -0.34
C LYS A 301 9.23 26.72 -0.24
N ALA A 302 9.33 25.41 -0.01
CA ALA A 302 10.60 24.70 0.16
C ALA A 302 11.49 25.21 1.32
N ASN A 303 10.91 25.86 2.33
CA ASN A 303 11.62 26.23 3.55
C ASN A 303 11.90 24.98 4.41
N ARG A 304 13.14 24.47 4.36
CA ARG A 304 13.58 23.27 5.09
C ARG A 304 13.59 23.50 6.60
N ALA A 305 12.93 22.63 7.36
CA ALA A 305 12.82 22.69 8.81
C ALA A 305 13.20 21.33 9.44
N HIS A 306 14.51 21.09 9.55
CA HIS A 306 15.08 19.87 10.18
C HIS A 306 14.73 18.56 9.44
N THR A 307 14.59 18.65 8.12
CA THR A 307 14.23 17.52 7.25
C THR A 307 15.41 16.89 6.51
N TYR A 308 16.60 17.49 6.58
CA TYR A 308 17.85 16.92 6.08
C TYR A 308 18.48 16.01 7.14
N LEU A 309 18.84 14.79 6.74
CA LEU A 309 19.40 13.75 7.61
C LEU A 309 20.91 13.54 7.44
N GLY A 310 21.50 14.14 6.41
CA GLY A 310 22.94 14.08 6.18
C GLY A 310 23.72 15.01 7.10
N ASP A 311 25.03 15.12 6.84
CA ASP A 311 25.95 15.97 7.60
C ASP A 311 26.09 17.34 6.91
N PRO A 312 25.65 18.46 7.52
CA PRO A 312 25.76 19.79 6.91
C PRO A 312 27.22 20.24 6.68
N SER A 313 28.21 19.64 7.35
CA SER A 313 29.62 19.96 7.09
C SER A 313 30.15 19.31 5.81
N ARG A 314 29.43 18.31 5.26
CA ARG A 314 29.82 17.49 4.10
C ARG A 314 28.60 17.12 3.26
N GLU A 315 27.85 18.11 2.79
CA GLU A 315 26.54 17.95 2.14
C GLU A 315 26.52 17.05 0.88
N SER A 316 27.66 16.86 0.22
CA SER A 316 27.78 15.99 -0.95
C SER A 316 28.07 14.52 -0.60
N GLU A 317 28.41 14.23 0.65
CA GLU A 317 28.68 12.86 1.11
C GLU A 317 27.40 12.22 1.68
N ILE A 318 27.16 10.95 1.31
CA ILE A 318 26.07 10.18 1.92
C ILE A 318 26.38 9.90 3.39
N PHE A 319 25.52 10.40 4.27
CA PHE A 319 25.62 10.27 5.71
C PHE A 319 24.29 9.80 6.34
N PRO A 320 24.35 8.94 7.38
CA PRO A 320 25.52 8.14 7.77
C PRO A 320 25.83 7.05 6.73
N ASN A 321 26.99 6.42 6.85
CA ASN A 321 27.35 5.30 5.98
C ASN A 321 26.63 4.03 6.45
N MET A 322 25.49 3.75 5.83
CA MET A 322 24.64 2.58 6.14
C MET A 322 25.36 1.24 5.95
N LEU A 323 26.35 1.18 5.06
CA LEU A 323 27.16 -0.03 4.86
C LEU A 323 27.98 -0.37 6.11
N LYS A 324 28.47 0.64 6.85
CA LYS A 324 29.23 0.42 8.08
C LYS A 324 28.36 -0.11 9.22
N PHE A 325 27.07 0.23 9.26
CA PHE A 325 26.13 -0.38 10.19
C PHE A 325 25.94 -1.88 9.89
N ALA A 326 25.75 -2.25 8.62
CA ALA A 326 25.67 -3.65 8.23
C ALA A 326 26.98 -4.41 8.52
N GLU A 327 28.14 -3.83 8.20
CA GLU A 327 29.46 -4.38 8.49
C GLU A 327 29.66 -4.65 9.98
N ALA A 328 29.25 -3.73 10.85
CA ALA A 328 29.32 -3.89 12.31
C ALA A 328 28.52 -5.10 12.83
N CYS A 329 27.46 -5.49 12.12
CA CYS A 329 26.67 -6.69 12.41
C CYS A 329 27.05 -7.89 11.52
N GLY A 330 28.13 -7.80 10.75
CA GLY A 330 28.61 -8.84 9.85
C GLY A 330 27.72 -9.10 8.63
N ILE A 331 26.75 -8.24 8.32
CA ILE A 331 25.81 -8.42 7.20
C ILE A 331 26.45 -7.92 5.89
N PRO A 332 26.44 -8.71 4.80
CA PRO A 332 26.96 -8.26 3.52
C PRO A 332 26.12 -7.09 2.99
N ALA A 333 26.79 -6.08 2.43
CA ALA A 333 26.13 -4.89 1.95
C ALA A 333 26.81 -4.30 0.70
N SER A 334 26.06 -3.54 -0.08
CA SER A 334 26.59 -2.76 -1.20
C SER A 334 25.77 -1.50 -1.42
N ARG A 335 26.35 -0.51 -2.09
CA ARG A 335 25.68 0.72 -2.51
C ARG A 335 25.57 0.78 -4.03
N VAL A 336 24.46 1.32 -4.52
CA VAL A 336 24.23 1.59 -5.95
C VAL A 336 23.75 3.02 -6.16
N THR A 337 24.33 3.70 -7.16
CA THR A 337 24.07 5.12 -7.44
C THR A 337 23.62 5.39 -8.87
N ARG A 338 23.83 4.44 -9.79
CA ARG A 338 23.48 4.57 -11.21
C ARG A 338 22.40 3.57 -11.59
N ILE A 339 21.42 4.05 -12.36
CA ILE A 339 20.31 3.23 -12.85
C ILE A 339 20.77 1.99 -13.65
N ALA A 340 21.87 2.10 -14.39
CA ALA A 340 22.43 1.00 -15.18
C ALA A 340 22.89 -0.20 -14.32
N ASP A 341 23.34 0.07 -13.09
CA ASP A 341 23.88 -0.96 -12.18
C ASP A 341 22.78 -1.54 -11.26
N LEU A 342 21.60 -0.90 -11.21
CA LEU A 342 20.53 -1.18 -10.26
C LEU A 342 20.02 -2.63 -10.34
N ARG A 343 19.74 -3.12 -11.54
CA ARG A 343 19.19 -4.48 -11.73
C ARG A 343 20.17 -5.54 -11.23
N ALA A 344 21.45 -5.40 -11.57
CA ALA A 344 22.49 -6.32 -11.12
C ALA A 344 22.67 -6.27 -9.59
N ALA A 345 22.57 -5.07 -9.00
CA ALA A 345 22.67 -4.91 -7.54
C ALA A 345 21.50 -5.56 -6.78
N ILE A 346 20.26 -5.39 -7.26
CA ILE A 346 19.08 -6.05 -6.69
C ILE A 346 19.16 -7.57 -6.86
N GLN A 347 19.57 -8.06 -8.04
CA GLN A 347 19.76 -9.49 -8.26
C GLN A 347 20.79 -10.07 -7.28
N LYS A 348 21.93 -9.41 -7.09
CA LYS A 348 22.95 -9.82 -6.12
C LYS A 348 22.42 -9.86 -4.69
N MET A 349 21.63 -8.86 -4.27
CA MET A 349 20.98 -8.85 -2.95
C MET A 349 20.09 -10.09 -2.75
N LEU A 350 19.30 -10.44 -3.77
CA LEU A 350 18.39 -11.59 -3.73
C LEU A 350 19.17 -12.92 -3.71
N ASP A 351 20.17 -13.07 -4.57
CA ASP A 351 20.94 -14.32 -4.76
C ASP A 351 21.89 -14.62 -3.59
N THR A 352 22.38 -13.60 -2.90
CA THR A 352 23.31 -13.79 -1.78
C THR A 352 22.59 -14.49 -0.63
N PRO A 353 23.02 -15.68 -0.16
CA PRO A 353 22.36 -16.35 0.95
C PRO A 353 22.40 -15.54 2.24
N GLY A 354 21.34 -15.65 3.05
CA GLY A 354 21.23 -14.92 4.32
C GLY A 354 20.85 -13.44 4.16
N PRO A 355 21.09 -12.61 5.19
CA PRO A 355 20.69 -11.20 5.16
C PRO A 355 21.56 -10.39 4.20
N TYR A 356 21.01 -9.31 3.64
CA TYR A 356 21.76 -8.42 2.75
C TYR A 356 21.20 -6.99 2.79
N LEU A 357 22.08 -5.99 2.85
CA LEU A 357 21.71 -4.57 2.73
C LEU A 357 22.12 -3.99 1.37
N LEU A 358 21.16 -3.49 0.62
CA LEU A 358 21.38 -2.71 -0.59
C LEU A 358 21.00 -1.24 -0.34
N ASP A 359 22.01 -0.37 -0.30
CA ASP A 359 21.85 1.08 -0.16
C ASP A 359 21.67 1.71 -1.55
N VAL A 360 20.44 2.06 -1.90
CA VAL A 360 20.04 2.62 -3.19
C VAL A 360 19.96 4.14 -3.06
N ILE A 361 20.91 4.85 -3.67
CA ILE A 361 20.93 6.31 -3.60
C ILE A 361 19.94 6.88 -4.61
N VAL A 362 18.97 7.66 -4.12
CA VAL A 362 17.90 8.24 -4.94
C VAL A 362 17.84 9.76 -4.75
N PRO A 363 17.42 10.53 -5.78
CA PRO A 363 17.33 11.98 -5.68
C PRO A 363 16.22 12.40 -4.71
N HIS A 364 16.52 13.35 -3.82
CA HIS A 364 15.60 13.74 -2.75
C HIS A 364 14.42 14.61 -3.22
N GLN A 365 14.51 15.21 -4.41
CA GLN A 365 13.47 16.09 -4.95
C GLN A 365 12.26 15.33 -5.50
N GLU A 366 12.29 14.00 -5.54
CA GLU A 366 11.16 13.19 -6.00
C GLU A 366 9.93 13.41 -5.12
N HIS A 367 8.76 13.50 -5.74
CA HIS A 367 7.47 13.58 -5.05
C HIS A 367 6.61 12.35 -5.34
N VAL A 368 5.89 11.89 -4.33
CA VAL A 368 4.82 10.90 -4.47
C VAL A 368 3.63 11.55 -5.15
N LEU A 369 3.21 10.97 -6.27
CA LEU A 369 2.05 11.38 -7.05
C LEU A 369 1.21 10.15 -7.45
N PRO A 370 -0.10 10.31 -7.66
CA PRO A 370 -0.91 11.51 -7.43
C PRO A 370 -1.00 11.91 -5.95
N MET A 371 -1.51 13.12 -5.68
CA MET A 371 -1.72 13.60 -4.31
C MET A 371 -3.03 14.40 -4.20
N ILE A 372 -3.97 13.95 -3.39
CA ILE A 372 -5.11 14.77 -2.93
C ILE A 372 -4.69 15.44 -1.60
N PRO A 373 -4.61 16.77 -1.51
CA PRO A 373 -4.28 17.46 -0.26
C PRO A 373 -5.21 17.07 0.89
N SER A 374 -4.72 17.15 2.13
CA SER A 374 -5.52 16.81 3.32
C SER A 374 -6.80 17.65 3.40
N GLY A 375 -7.95 16.99 3.62
CA GLY A 375 -9.26 17.63 3.61
C GLY A 375 -9.77 18.07 2.24
N GLY A 376 -9.03 17.77 1.16
CA GLY A 376 -9.43 17.99 -0.22
C GLY A 376 -10.37 16.91 -0.77
N SER A 377 -10.76 17.08 -2.02
CA SER A 377 -11.62 16.18 -2.79
C SER A 377 -10.90 15.68 -4.05
N PHE A 378 -11.53 14.78 -4.81
CA PHE A 378 -10.97 14.32 -6.08
C PHE A 378 -10.63 15.46 -7.06
N LYS A 379 -11.35 16.58 -7.01
CA LYS A 379 -11.12 17.75 -7.87
C LYS A 379 -9.79 18.46 -7.58
N ASP A 380 -9.25 18.26 -6.38
CA ASP A 380 -8.04 18.91 -5.90
C ASP A 380 -6.79 18.05 -6.14
N VAL A 381 -6.93 16.99 -6.95
CA VAL A 381 -5.84 16.04 -7.23
C VAL A 381 -4.68 16.73 -7.95
N ILE A 382 -3.50 16.62 -7.35
CA ILE A 382 -2.23 17.03 -7.92
C ILE A 382 -1.67 15.82 -8.67
N THR A 383 -1.37 15.98 -9.95
CA THR A 383 -0.86 14.91 -10.83
C THR A 383 0.54 15.21 -11.36
N GLU A 384 1.07 16.41 -11.14
CA GLU A 384 2.35 16.86 -11.67
C GLU A 384 3.17 17.65 -10.62
N GLY A 385 4.44 17.87 -10.94
CA GLY A 385 5.38 18.67 -10.16
C GLY A 385 6.14 17.88 -9.08
N ASP A 386 7.39 18.24 -8.89
CA ASP A 386 8.33 17.69 -7.92
C ASP A 386 9.08 18.85 -7.21
N GLY A 387 10.09 18.55 -6.39
CA GLY A 387 10.89 19.56 -5.67
C GLY A 387 11.96 20.25 -6.54
N ARG A 388 11.97 20.02 -7.86
CA ARG A 388 13.00 20.55 -8.76
C ARG A 388 12.61 21.92 -9.29
N THR A 389 13.60 22.82 -9.38
CA THR A 389 13.44 24.13 -10.03
C THR A 389 13.92 24.14 -11.48
N LYS A 390 14.70 23.13 -11.89
CA LYS A 390 15.20 22.90 -13.26
C LYS A 390 15.20 21.40 -13.54
N TYR A 391 14.87 21.03 -14.77
CA TYR A 391 14.82 19.64 -15.25
C TYR A 391 16.02 19.29 -16.12
#